data_AF-A0A4V1UBC2-F1
#
_entry.id   AF-A0A4V1UBC2-F1
#
_cell.length_a   1.000
_cell.length_b   1.000
_cell.length_c   1.000
_cell.angle_alpha   90.00
_cell.angle_beta   90.00
_cell.angle_gamma   90.00
#
_symmetry.space_group_name_H-M   'P 1'
#
loop_
_entity.id
_entity.type
_entity.pdbx_description
1 polymer ?
#
loop_
_entity_poly.entity_id
_entity_poly.type
_entity_poly.pdbx_seq_one_letter_code
_entity_poly.pdbx_strand_id
1 'polypeptide(L)'
;MYSRIGASAYKADLTNTIALCNHLGNPQANLRCIHIAGTNGKGSTSHMLSAILQSAGYRTGLYTSPHLKDFRERIRIDGNMIDRDFVVRFVELIKPVIDKIEPSFFEITVAMAFRYFTEQQVEIAVIETGLGGRLDSTNIITPLIAVITNIGMDHMNMLGDTIEKIAIEKAGIIKQDVPVVIGETAPVS
;
A
#
# COMPACT_ATOMS: atom_id res chain seq x y z
N MET A 1 3.18 -22.34 9.36
CA MET A 1 4.10 -21.35 9.98
C MET A 1 4.20 -20.20 8.98
N TYR A 2 3.21 -19.31 8.94
CA TYR A 2 2.85 -18.55 7.71
C TYR A 2 3.19 -17.05 7.71
N SER A 3 3.98 -16.55 8.67
CA SER A 3 4.52 -15.20 8.54
C SER A 3 5.84 -15.06 9.27
N ARG A 4 6.82 -14.45 8.59
CA ARG A 4 8.05 -13.96 9.21
C ARG A 4 7.77 -12.55 9.78
N ILE A 5 8.21 -12.31 11.01
CA ILE A 5 7.91 -11.09 11.77
C ILE A 5 8.87 -9.95 11.33
N GLY A 6 8.26 -8.78 11.05
CA GLY A 6 8.84 -7.44 11.12
C GLY A 6 10.08 -7.19 10.28
N ALA A 7 11.26 -7.26 10.90
CA ALA A 7 12.53 -6.91 10.27
C ALA A 7 13.00 -7.92 9.21
N SER A 8 12.63 -9.19 9.35
CA SER A 8 12.98 -10.27 8.40
C SER A 8 12.08 -10.33 7.16
N ALA A 9 11.03 -9.50 7.11
CA ALA A 9 10.04 -9.47 6.05
C ALA A 9 10.26 -8.36 5.01
N TYR A 10 11.15 -7.40 5.29
CA TYR A 10 11.55 -6.40 4.30
C TYR A 10 12.54 -7.02 3.32
N LYS A 11 12.04 -7.34 2.13
CA LYS A 11 12.87 -7.78 1.01
C LYS A 11 13.25 -6.55 0.20
N ALA A 12 14.48 -6.55 -0.32
CA ALA A 12 15.06 -5.41 -1.04
C ALA A 12 14.58 -5.27 -2.50
N ASP A 13 13.46 -5.88 -2.86
CA ASP A 13 12.91 -5.87 -4.21
C ASP A 13 11.39 -6.12 -4.23
N LEU A 14 10.78 -5.92 -5.39
CA LEU A 14 9.33 -6.07 -5.62
C LEU A 14 8.98 -7.42 -6.28
N THR A 15 9.93 -8.36 -6.36
CA THR A 15 9.84 -9.57 -7.20
C THR A 15 8.64 -10.43 -6.82
N ASN A 16 8.43 -10.70 -5.53
CA ASN A 16 7.35 -11.59 -5.12
C ASN A 16 5.99 -10.91 -5.26
N THR A 17 5.92 -9.61 -4.96
CA THR A 17 4.68 -8.84 -5.15
C THR A 17 4.28 -8.83 -6.62
N ILE A 18 5.23 -8.59 -7.53
CA ILE A 18 5.00 -8.64 -8.98
C ILE A 18 4.59 -10.06 -9.41
N ALA A 19 5.29 -11.09 -8.95
CA ALA A 19 4.97 -12.49 -9.27
C ALA A 19 3.55 -12.87 -8.79
N LEU A 20 3.18 -12.45 -7.58
CA LEU A 20 1.86 -12.71 -7.02
C LEU A 20 0.76 -11.97 -7.80
N CYS A 21 0.99 -10.70 -8.14
CA CYS A 21 0.04 -9.93 -8.93
C CYS A 21 -0.09 -10.45 -10.37
N ASN A 22 0.99 -10.92 -10.99
CA ASN A 22 0.95 -11.59 -12.28
C ASN A 22 0.06 -12.84 -12.24
N HIS A 23 0.19 -13.68 -11.21
CA HIS A 23 -0.70 -14.84 -11.01
C HIS A 23 -2.17 -14.44 -10.85
N LEU A 24 -2.43 -13.29 -10.23
CA LEU A 24 -3.77 -12.75 -10.02
C LEU A 24 -4.37 -12.01 -11.23
N GLY A 25 -3.65 -11.98 -12.37
CA GLY A 25 -4.09 -11.30 -13.59
C GLY A 25 -3.87 -9.79 -13.55
N ASN A 26 -2.87 -9.32 -12.82
CA ASN A 26 -2.49 -7.91 -12.67
C ASN A 26 -3.63 -6.97 -12.25
N PRO A 27 -4.33 -7.26 -11.12
CA PRO A 27 -5.49 -6.47 -10.68
C PRO A 27 -5.14 -4.99 -10.46
N GLN A 28 -3.91 -4.69 -10.05
CA GLN A 28 -3.41 -3.36 -9.76
C GLN A 28 -3.34 -2.45 -11.01
N ALA A 29 -3.24 -3.01 -12.22
CA ALA A 29 -3.13 -2.24 -13.46
C ALA A 29 -4.42 -1.48 -13.81
N ASN A 30 -5.56 -1.92 -13.28
CA ASN A 30 -6.87 -1.32 -13.54
C ASN A 30 -7.34 -0.37 -12.42
N LEU A 31 -6.50 -0.13 -11.40
CA LEU A 31 -6.88 0.70 -10.26
C LEU A 31 -6.57 2.17 -10.52
N ARG A 32 -7.61 2.99 -10.42
CA ARG A 32 -7.46 4.44 -10.21
C ARG A 32 -7.18 4.65 -8.72
N CYS A 33 -6.01 5.19 -8.38
CA CYS A 33 -5.60 5.27 -6.98
C CYS A 33 -4.86 6.55 -6.60
N ILE A 34 -4.89 6.86 -5.30
CA ILE A 34 -4.03 7.85 -4.65
C ILE A 34 -3.02 7.07 -3.82
N HIS A 35 -1.73 7.35 -3.98
CA HIS A 35 -0.66 6.63 -3.27
C HIS A 35 0.01 7.53 -2.24
N ILE A 36 0.09 7.08 -0.99
CA ILE A 36 0.48 7.92 0.14
C ILE A 36 1.69 7.30 0.85
N ALA A 37 2.78 8.06 0.91
CA ALA A 37 3.98 7.77 1.69
C ALA A 37 4.29 8.90 2.68
N GLY A 38 5.23 8.65 3.58
CA GLY A 38 5.62 9.61 4.62
C GLY A 38 6.11 8.94 5.90
N THR A 39 6.71 9.70 6.80
CA THR A 39 7.10 9.19 8.12
C THR A 39 5.84 9.07 9.00
N ASN A 40 5.18 10.19 9.27
CA ASN A 40 3.98 10.26 10.10
C ASN A 40 2.75 10.73 9.32
N GLY A 41 1.55 10.43 9.83
CA GLY A 41 0.29 10.98 9.30
C GLY A 41 -0.29 10.26 8.07
N LYS A 42 0.41 9.27 7.50
CA LYS A 42 -0.06 8.45 6.37
C LYS A 42 -1.48 7.91 6.57
N GLY A 43 -1.70 7.15 7.65
CA GLY A 43 -3.03 6.60 7.97
C GLY A 43 -4.10 7.67 8.13
N SER A 44 -3.83 8.75 8.87
CA SER A 44 -4.79 9.86 9.05
C SER A 44 -5.15 10.52 7.71
N THR A 45 -4.16 10.86 6.88
CA THR A 45 -4.38 11.40 5.53
C THR A 45 -5.17 10.43 4.65
N SER A 46 -4.86 9.14 4.72
CA SER A 46 -5.56 8.10 3.96
C SER A 46 -7.04 8.00 4.35
N HIS A 47 -7.33 8.02 5.65
CA HIS A 47 -8.70 8.00 6.18
C HIS A 47 -9.47 9.28 5.82
N MET A 48 -8.85 10.46 5.93
CA MET A 48 -9.47 11.73 5.55
C MET A 48 -9.83 11.77 4.06
N LEU A 49 -8.89 11.37 3.18
CA LEU A 49 -9.13 11.30 1.75
C LEU A 49 -10.24 10.30 1.41
N SER A 50 -10.21 9.12 2.04
CA SER A 50 -11.25 8.11 1.83
C SER A 50 -12.65 8.64 2.21
N ALA A 51 -12.76 9.34 3.35
CA ALA A 51 -14.03 9.93 3.79
C ALA A 51 -14.52 11.04 2.84
N ILE A 52 -13.63 11.90 2.35
CA ILE A 52 -13.96 12.95 1.38
C ILE A 52 -14.46 12.35 0.06
N LEU A 53 -13.77 11.34 -0.47
CA LEU A 53 -14.14 10.67 -1.72
C LEU A 53 -15.49 9.97 -1.61
N GLN A 54 -15.73 9.27 -0.49
CA GLN A 54 -17.04 8.66 -0.18
C GLN A 54 -18.14 9.72 -0.10
N SER A 55 -17.89 10.83 0.61
CA SER A 55 -18.84 11.94 0.70
C SER A 55 -19.12 12.61 -0.64
N ALA A 56 -18.18 12.54 -1.58
CA ALA A 56 -18.33 13.01 -2.96
C ALA A 56 -19.06 12.00 -3.88
N GLY A 57 -19.43 10.83 -3.36
CA GLY A 57 -20.20 9.81 -4.08
C GLY A 57 -19.37 8.76 -4.81
N TYR A 58 -18.04 8.74 -4.65
CA TYR A 58 -17.20 7.69 -5.25
C TYR A 58 -17.23 6.42 -4.41
N ARG A 59 -17.34 5.26 -5.06
CA ARG A 59 -17.07 3.97 -4.45
C ARG A 59 -15.58 3.87 -4.13
N THR A 60 -15.23 3.95 -2.86
CA THR A 60 -13.86 4.23 -2.41
C THR A 60 -13.25 3.05 -1.68
N GLY A 61 -12.12 2.57 -2.19
CA GLY A 61 -11.27 1.60 -1.51
C GLY A 61 -10.26 2.28 -0.59
N LEU A 62 -9.94 1.67 0.54
CA LEU A 62 -8.93 2.15 1.47
C LEU A 62 -8.04 0.98 1.89
N TYR A 63 -6.73 1.11 1.62
CA TYR A 63 -5.69 0.22 2.15
C TYR A 63 -4.81 0.96 3.14
N THR A 64 -4.74 0.48 4.38
CA THR A 64 -3.92 1.07 5.46
C THR A 64 -3.14 0.03 6.25
N SER A 65 -2.11 0.49 6.96
CA SER A 65 -1.32 -0.37 7.85
C SER A 65 -0.67 0.39 9.00
N PRO A 66 -0.40 -0.28 10.16
CA PRO A 66 -0.85 -1.61 10.55
C PRO A 66 -2.35 -1.65 10.90
N HIS A 67 -2.86 -2.82 11.29
CA HIS A 67 -4.17 -2.93 11.95
C HIS A 67 -4.01 -2.95 13.47
N LEU A 68 -5.08 -2.64 14.20
CA LEU A 68 -5.09 -2.64 15.66
C LEU A 68 -5.61 -3.95 16.24
N LYS A 69 -6.72 -4.50 15.71
CA LYS A 69 -7.36 -5.70 16.28
C LYS A 69 -7.69 -6.78 15.25
N ASP A 70 -8.28 -6.40 14.13
CA ASP A 70 -8.69 -7.30 13.05
C ASP A 70 -7.89 -6.96 11.80
N PHE A 71 -7.25 -7.94 11.18
CA PHE A 71 -6.45 -7.70 9.96
C PHE A 71 -7.28 -7.07 8.84
N ARG A 72 -8.59 -7.33 8.81
CA ARG A 72 -9.53 -6.77 7.81
C ARG A 72 -9.66 -5.26 7.91
N GLU A 73 -9.22 -4.65 9.02
CA GLU A 73 -9.12 -3.20 9.15
C GLU A 73 -8.24 -2.58 8.07
N ARG A 74 -7.26 -3.35 7.56
CA ARG A 74 -6.34 -2.92 6.50
C ARG A 74 -7.01 -2.71 5.14
N ILE A 75 -8.18 -3.32 4.89
CA ILE A 75 -8.82 -3.30 3.56
C ILE A 75 -10.29 -2.95 3.75
N ARG A 76 -10.68 -1.77 3.28
CA ARG A 76 -12.06 -1.27 3.39
C ARG A 76 -12.61 -0.80 2.05
N ILE A 77 -13.91 -0.93 1.88
CA ILE A 77 -14.67 -0.26 0.81
C ILE A 77 -15.82 0.49 1.49
N ASP A 78 -15.89 1.80 1.24
CA ASP A 78 -16.91 2.68 1.81
C ASP A 78 -17.05 2.52 3.33
N GLY A 79 -15.89 2.48 4.02
CA GLY A 79 -15.77 2.30 5.47
C GLY A 79 -15.94 0.86 5.98
N ASN A 80 -16.50 -0.04 5.18
CA ASN A 80 -16.74 -1.43 5.55
C ASN A 80 -15.51 -2.30 5.31
N MET A 81 -15.14 -3.12 6.31
CA MET A 81 -14.02 -4.06 6.19
C MET A 81 -14.31 -5.13 5.13
N ILE A 82 -13.26 -5.62 4.47
CA ILE A 82 -13.30 -6.77 3.57
C ILE A 82 -14.05 -7.96 4.18
N ASP A 83 -14.79 -8.68 3.34
CA ASP A 83 -15.53 -9.88 3.77
C ASP A 83 -14.60 -11.00 4.20
N ARG A 84 -14.98 -11.71 5.27
CA ARG A 84 -14.24 -12.89 5.74
C ARG A 84 -14.17 -13.97 4.66
N ASP A 85 -15.27 -14.18 3.95
CA ASP A 85 -15.34 -15.19 2.89
C ASP A 85 -14.43 -14.83 1.71
N PHE A 86 -14.29 -13.54 1.39
CA PHE A 86 -13.34 -13.11 0.36
C PHE A 86 -11.91 -13.46 0.75
N VAL A 87 -11.53 -13.22 2.00
CA VAL A 87 -10.18 -13.52 2.50
C VAL A 87 -9.89 -15.02 2.36
N VAL A 88 -10.83 -15.87 2.77
CA VAL A 88 -10.68 -17.33 2.64
C VAL A 88 -10.51 -17.74 1.17
N ARG A 89 -11.38 -17.22 0.28
CA ARG A 89 -11.28 -17.49 -1.17
C ARG A 89 -9.96 -17.01 -1.76
N PHE A 90 -9.48 -15.84 -1.34
CA PHE A 90 -8.20 -15.29 -1.80
C PHE A 90 -7.02 -16.17 -1.38
N VAL A 91 -7.01 -16.65 -0.13
CA VAL A 91 -5.95 -17.54 0.37
C VAL A 91 -5.92 -18.85 -0.43
N GLU A 92 -7.08 -19.45 -0.69
CA GLU A 92 -7.15 -20.66 -1.53
C GLU A 92 -6.71 -20.40 -2.99
N LEU A 93 -6.98 -19.21 -3.54
CA LEU A 93 -6.56 -18.81 -4.89
C LEU A 93 -5.03 -18.72 -5.04
N ILE A 94 -4.32 -18.26 -4.00
CA ILE A 94 -2.86 -18.09 -4.05
C ILE A 94 -2.09 -19.32 -3.56
N LYS A 95 -2.76 -20.27 -2.90
CA LYS A 95 -2.17 -21.50 -2.36
C LYS A 95 -1.34 -22.31 -3.38
N PRO A 96 -1.70 -22.41 -4.67
CA PRO A 96 -0.89 -23.13 -5.65
C PRO A 96 0.49 -22.50 -5.93
N VAL A 97 0.67 -21.21 -5.60
CA VAL A 97 1.91 -20.46 -5.90
C VAL A 97 2.65 -19.99 -4.64
N ILE A 98 2.05 -20.12 -3.45
CA ILE A 98 2.59 -19.53 -2.22
C ILE A 98 3.95 -20.12 -1.82
N ASP A 99 4.14 -21.43 -1.98
CA ASP A 99 5.41 -22.10 -1.62
C ASP A 99 6.52 -21.80 -2.64
N LYS A 100 6.15 -21.45 -3.88
CA LYS A 100 7.12 -21.09 -4.93
C LYS A 100 7.55 -19.63 -4.83
N ILE A 101 6.60 -18.74 -4.55
CA ILE A 101 6.83 -17.29 -4.48
C ILE A 101 7.40 -16.90 -3.11
N GLU A 102 7.04 -17.63 -2.06
CA GLU A 102 7.36 -17.32 -0.66
C GLU A 102 7.10 -15.84 -0.28
N PRO A 103 5.89 -15.30 -0.56
CA PRO A 103 5.59 -13.90 -0.30
C PRO A 103 5.50 -13.63 1.20
N SER A 104 5.89 -12.43 1.62
CA SER A 104 5.68 -11.96 2.98
C SER A 104 4.19 -11.73 3.26
N PHE A 105 3.82 -11.65 4.55
CA PHE A 105 2.46 -11.28 4.94
C PHE A 105 2.02 -9.94 4.33
N PHE A 106 2.91 -8.97 4.28
CA PHE A 106 2.62 -7.65 3.73
C PHE A 106 2.33 -7.73 2.22
N GLU A 107 3.14 -8.48 1.47
CA GLU A 107 2.97 -8.71 0.03
C GLU A 107 1.62 -9.39 -0.27
N ILE A 108 1.23 -10.38 0.53
CA ILE A 108 -0.08 -11.04 0.44
C ILE A 108 -1.21 -10.04 0.67
N THR A 109 -1.12 -9.21 1.72
CA THR A 109 -2.19 -8.25 2.03
C THR A 109 -2.36 -7.16 0.98
N VAL A 110 -1.27 -6.70 0.37
CA VAL A 110 -1.32 -5.72 -0.74
C VAL A 110 -1.97 -6.34 -1.97
N ALA A 111 -1.54 -7.54 -2.36
CA ALA A 111 -2.14 -8.25 -3.50
C ALA A 111 -3.64 -8.55 -3.27
N MET A 112 -4.02 -8.88 -2.04
CA MET A 112 -5.42 -9.08 -1.64
C MET A 112 -6.23 -7.79 -1.78
N ALA A 113 -5.69 -6.65 -1.32
CA ALA A 113 -6.34 -5.36 -1.44
C ALA A 113 -6.56 -4.98 -2.92
N PHE A 114 -5.53 -5.14 -3.76
CA PHE A 114 -5.66 -4.87 -5.20
C PHE A 114 -6.72 -5.74 -5.85
N ARG A 115 -6.69 -7.06 -5.59
CA ARG A 115 -7.68 -7.98 -6.15
C ARG A 115 -9.10 -7.63 -5.68
N TYR A 116 -9.26 -7.34 -4.39
CA TYR A 116 -10.55 -6.99 -3.80
C TYR A 116 -11.13 -5.71 -4.41
N PHE A 117 -10.33 -4.65 -4.49
CA PHE A 117 -10.78 -3.37 -5.06
C PHE A 117 -11.16 -3.50 -6.54
N THR A 118 -10.40 -4.26 -7.32
CA THR A 118 -10.70 -4.50 -8.73
C THR A 118 -11.98 -5.32 -8.92
N GLU A 119 -12.17 -6.41 -8.17
CA GLU A 119 -13.40 -7.22 -8.25
C GLU A 119 -14.64 -6.46 -7.78
N GLN A 120 -14.48 -5.59 -6.78
CA GLN A 120 -15.57 -4.77 -6.25
C GLN A 120 -15.79 -3.48 -7.05
N GLN A 121 -15.08 -3.29 -8.17
CA GLN A 121 -15.23 -2.12 -9.04
C GLN A 121 -15.10 -0.80 -8.26
N VAL A 122 -14.10 -0.72 -7.40
CA VAL A 122 -13.73 0.53 -6.70
C VAL A 122 -13.35 1.59 -7.75
N GLU A 123 -13.92 2.78 -7.61
CA GLU A 123 -13.68 3.88 -8.54
C GLU A 123 -12.39 4.63 -8.22
N ILE A 124 -12.09 4.80 -6.92
CA ILE A 124 -10.83 5.40 -6.44
C ILE A 124 -10.36 4.64 -5.20
N ALA A 125 -9.14 4.10 -5.25
CA ALA A 125 -8.49 3.44 -4.11
C ALA A 125 -7.45 4.36 -3.45
N VAL A 126 -7.52 4.53 -2.14
CA VAL A 126 -6.51 5.22 -1.34
C VAL A 126 -5.55 4.19 -0.76
N ILE A 127 -4.28 4.24 -1.16
CA ILE A 127 -3.28 3.22 -0.85
C ILE A 127 -2.16 3.85 0.00
N GLU A 128 -2.04 3.39 1.25
CA GLU A 128 -0.93 3.75 2.15
C GLU A 128 0.26 2.80 1.96
N THR A 129 1.48 3.34 1.82
CA THR A 129 2.72 2.55 1.92
C THR A 129 2.92 2.01 3.33
N GLY A 130 3.40 0.77 3.45
CA GLY A 130 3.80 0.21 4.73
C GLY A 130 5.12 0.78 5.25
N LEU A 131 6.16 0.78 4.41
CA LEU A 131 7.49 1.26 4.77
C LEU A 131 8.22 1.89 3.58
N GLY A 132 8.83 3.06 3.80
CA GLY A 132 9.57 3.75 2.75
C GLY A 132 8.65 4.21 1.63
N GLY A 133 8.84 3.64 0.44
CA GLY A 133 8.02 3.90 -0.75
C GLY A 133 8.56 3.15 -1.97
N ARG A 134 9.83 3.35 -2.31
CA ARG A 134 10.51 2.82 -3.51
C ARG A 134 10.38 1.31 -3.64
N LEU A 135 10.63 0.58 -2.56
CA LEU A 135 10.57 -0.89 -2.49
C LEU A 135 9.37 -1.40 -1.70
N ASP A 136 8.39 -0.53 -1.40
CA ASP A 136 7.16 -0.96 -0.74
C ASP A 136 6.32 -1.77 -1.72
N SER A 137 5.72 -2.88 -1.26
CA SER A 137 4.87 -3.73 -2.11
C SER A 137 3.71 -2.99 -2.77
N THR A 138 3.26 -1.86 -2.21
CA THR A 138 2.25 -1.03 -2.85
C THR A 138 2.75 -0.31 -4.10
N ASN A 139 4.07 -0.17 -4.29
CA ASN A 139 4.70 0.61 -5.37
C ASN A 139 4.78 -0.11 -6.73
N ILE A 140 3.82 -0.99 -7.02
CA ILE A 140 3.60 -1.59 -8.34
C ILE A 140 2.41 -0.95 -9.08
N ILE A 141 1.90 0.17 -8.56
CA ILE A 141 0.80 0.97 -9.12
C ILE A 141 1.31 2.24 -9.80
N THR A 142 0.51 2.78 -10.71
CA THR A 142 0.66 4.14 -11.25
C THR A 142 -0.51 4.96 -10.74
N PRO A 143 -0.32 5.84 -9.73
CA PRO A 143 -1.43 6.56 -9.12
C PRO A 143 -1.86 7.77 -9.96
N LEU A 144 -3.06 8.27 -9.69
CA LEU A 144 -3.55 9.56 -10.17
C LEU A 144 -2.78 10.72 -9.51
N ILE A 145 -2.43 10.54 -8.23
CA ILE A 145 -1.70 11.52 -7.41
C ILE A 145 -0.83 10.74 -6.41
N ALA A 146 0.42 11.16 -6.25
CA ALA A 146 1.28 10.73 -5.16
C ALA A 146 1.27 11.76 -4.02
N VAL A 147 1.26 11.30 -2.77
CA VAL A 147 1.27 12.16 -1.58
C VAL A 147 2.42 11.77 -0.68
N ILE A 148 3.24 12.75 -0.30
CA ILE A 148 4.29 12.61 0.71
C ILE A 148 3.90 13.47 1.90
N THR A 149 3.51 12.87 3.04
CA THR A 149 2.99 13.63 4.18
C THR A 149 4.05 14.48 4.87
N ASN A 150 5.15 13.85 5.31
CA ASN A 150 6.34 14.47 5.90
C ASN A 150 7.53 13.51 5.84
N ILE A 151 8.72 14.05 6.08
CA ILE A 151 9.97 13.29 6.17
C ILE A 151 10.58 13.49 7.55
N GLY A 152 10.90 12.41 8.23
CA GLY A 152 11.57 12.44 9.53
C GLY A 152 12.45 11.20 9.72
N MET A 153 13.38 11.30 10.68
CA MET A 153 14.33 10.25 11.05
C MET A 153 13.60 9.06 11.68
N ASP A 154 13.18 8.10 10.85
CA ASP A 154 12.48 6.89 11.26
C ASP A 154 12.90 5.71 10.39
N HIS A 155 12.85 4.49 10.96
CA HIS A 155 13.29 3.25 10.30
C HIS A 155 14.70 3.35 9.66
N MET A 156 15.62 4.04 10.33
CA MET A 156 16.96 4.37 9.79
C MET A 156 17.79 3.14 9.42
N ASN A 157 17.58 2.03 10.13
CA ASN A 157 18.20 0.74 9.85
C ASN A 157 17.82 0.15 8.48
N MET A 158 16.77 0.68 7.84
CA MET A 158 16.22 0.17 6.57
C MET A 158 16.19 1.24 5.48
N LEU A 159 15.89 2.49 5.85
CA LEU A 159 15.69 3.60 4.91
C LEU A 159 16.90 4.54 4.81
N GLY A 160 17.89 4.38 5.69
CA GLY A 160 19.09 5.20 5.75
C GLY A 160 19.15 6.10 6.98
N ASP A 161 20.34 6.61 7.25
CA ASP A 161 20.73 7.36 8.44
C ASP A 161 20.71 8.89 8.24
N THR A 162 20.14 9.38 7.13
CA THR A 162 19.95 10.82 6.87
C THR A 162 18.57 11.10 6.30
N ILE A 163 18.10 12.35 6.44
CA ILE A 163 16.81 12.81 5.90
C ILE A 163 16.74 12.61 4.40
N GLU A 164 17.83 12.87 3.66
CA GLU A 164 17.92 12.74 2.21
C GLU A 164 17.74 11.28 1.78
N LYS A 165 18.39 10.33 2.48
CA LYS A 165 18.23 8.89 2.19
C LYS A 165 16.79 8.45 2.39
N ILE A 166 16.18 8.87 3.50
CA ILE A 166 14.77 8.56 3.81
C ILE A 166 13.82 9.21 2.78
N ALA A 167 14.12 10.45 2.36
CA ALA A 167 13.36 11.16 1.34
C ALA A 167 13.41 10.44 -0.01
N ILE A 168 14.59 9.94 -0.44
CA ILE A 168 14.74 9.17 -1.67
C ILE A 168 13.88 7.91 -1.65
N GLU A 169 13.87 7.17 -0.53
CA GLU A 169 13.03 5.99 -0.39
C GLU A 169 11.55 6.33 -0.51
N LYS A 170 11.07 7.39 0.15
CA LYS A 170 9.65 7.78 0.10
C LYS A 170 9.26 8.37 -1.26
N ALA A 171 10.13 9.14 -1.89
CA ALA A 171 9.95 9.72 -3.22
C ALA A 171 9.80 8.66 -4.31
N GLY A 172 10.18 7.40 -4.05
CA GLY A 172 10.02 6.29 -4.99
C GLY A 172 8.58 5.98 -5.42
N ILE A 173 7.57 6.54 -4.74
CA ILE A 173 6.17 6.45 -5.19
C ILE A 173 5.79 7.50 -6.26
N ILE A 174 6.63 8.51 -6.47
CA ILE A 174 6.40 9.56 -7.47
C ILE A 174 6.64 8.96 -8.86
N LYS A 175 5.67 9.14 -9.77
CA LYS A 175 5.73 8.61 -11.14
C LYS A 175 5.78 9.76 -12.14
N GLN A 176 6.36 9.49 -13.31
CA GLN A 176 6.44 10.46 -14.39
C GLN A 176 5.03 10.94 -14.78
N ASP A 177 4.89 12.25 -15.02
CA ASP A 177 3.63 12.91 -15.41
C ASP A 177 2.46 12.73 -14.41
N VAL A 178 2.75 12.27 -13.18
CA VAL A 178 1.78 12.17 -12.09
C VAL A 178 2.00 13.31 -11.10
N PRO A 179 0.97 14.11 -10.76
CA PRO A 179 1.12 15.17 -9.78
C PRO A 179 1.49 14.62 -8.40
N VAL A 180 2.29 15.41 -7.67
CA VAL A 180 2.70 15.11 -6.31
C VAL A 180 2.25 16.21 -5.35
N VAL A 181 1.74 15.81 -4.19
CA VAL A 181 1.46 16.70 -3.06
C VAL A 181 2.46 16.42 -1.95
N ILE A 182 3.19 17.44 -1.54
CA ILE A 182 4.15 17.35 -0.44
C ILE A 182 3.58 18.16 0.73
N GLY A 183 3.34 17.48 1.85
CA GLY A 183 2.82 18.09 3.08
C GLY A 183 3.90 18.74 3.94
N GLU A 184 5.18 18.40 3.71
CA GLU A 184 6.30 19.04 4.37
C GLU A 184 6.51 20.45 3.81
N THR A 185 6.46 21.44 4.72
CA THR A 185 6.68 22.86 4.38
C THR A 185 7.98 23.40 4.94
N ALA A 186 8.71 22.63 5.75
CA ALA A 186 9.98 23.07 6.28
C ALA A 186 11.02 23.17 5.15
N PRO A 187 11.70 24.32 4.98
CA PRO A 187 12.81 24.40 4.05
C PRO A 187 13.93 23.45 4.49
N VAL A 188 14.58 22.81 3.52
CA VAL A 188 15.79 22.01 3.77
C VAL A 188 16.84 22.97 4.33
N SER A 189 17.16 22.83 5.63
CA SER A 189 18.15 23.64 6.33
C SER A 189 19.57 23.25 5.94
#